data_AF-A0A7C2IMV9-F1
#
_entry.id   AF-A0A7C2IMV9-F1
#
_cell.length_a   1.000
_cell.length_b   1.000
_cell.length_c   1.000
_cell.angle_alpha   90.00
_cell.angle_beta   90.00
_cell.angle_gamma   90.00
#
_symmetry.space_group_name_H-M   'P 1'
#
loop_
_entity.id
_entity.type
_entity.pdbx_description
1 polymer ?
#
loop_
_entity_poly.entity_id
_entity_poly.type
_entity_poly.pdbx_seq_one_letter_code
_entity_poly.pdbx_strand_id
1 'polypeptide(L)'
;PAKKVCNVAAGSALLRDLDNVGRILDAVVRAVDVPVTLKTRTGWSSEVKTALQVAKMAEEAGIAALALHGRTREDMYRGAAEYDTIAAVKQAVAIPVIANGDIDSPHKAKQVLDATGADAIMIGRAAQGRPWIFREIQHFLDTGETLLPPRISEIDDIMQGHLDELYRFYGEYSGCRIARKHIAWYTRGLRGSNEFRQAMYALESTSTQRQAVAQYFAQLAASSERLEYVSTGPHEDEDATACAGD
;
A
#
# COMPACT_ATOMS: atom_id res chain seq x y z
N PRO A 1 2.76 -3.77 11.57
CA PRO A 1 3.84 -4.65 12.09
C PRO A 1 3.37 -6.09 11.93
N ALA A 2 4.10 -6.92 11.18
CA ALA A 2 3.74 -8.32 11.00
C ALA A 2 4.26 -9.15 12.18
N LYS A 3 3.38 -9.93 12.84
CA LYS A 3 3.71 -10.73 14.03
C LYS A 3 4.93 -11.65 13.82
N LYS A 4 5.08 -12.26 12.62
CA LYS A 4 6.20 -13.16 12.29
C LYS A 4 7.57 -12.46 12.18
N VAL A 5 7.61 -11.15 11.89
CA VAL A 5 8.87 -10.38 11.76
C VAL A 5 9.34 -9.83 13.11
N CYS A 6 8.40 -9.45 14.00
CA CYS A 6 8.75 -8.88 15.30
C CYS A 6 9.24 -9.93 16.32
N ASN A 7 8.93 -11.22 16.14
CA ASN A 7 9.47 -12.29 16.99
C ASN A 7 10.95 -12.61 16.72
N VAL A 8 11.50 -12.08 15.61
CA VAL A 8 12.92 -12.18 15.26
C VAL A 8 13.53 -10.78 15.23
N ALA A 9 13.32 -9.97 16.28
CA ALA A 9 13.95 -8.65 16.50
C ALA A 9 14.17 -7.78 15.24
N ALA A 10 13.23 -7.78 14.28
CA ALA A 10 13.40 -7.17 12.97
C ALA A 10 12.31 -6.13 12.68
N GLY A 11 12.51 -5.34 11.63
CA GLY A 11 11.64 -4.24 11.26
C GLY A 11 11.57 -3.19 12.37
N SER A 12 10.37 -2.69 12.68
CA SER A 12 10.19 -1.65 13.71
C SER A 12 10.53 -2.10 15.13
N ALA A 13 10.88 -3.38 15.35
CA ALA A 13 11.41 -3.83 16.63
C ALA A 13 12.82 -3.33 16.93
N LEU A 14 13.59 -3.03 15.89
CA LEU A 14 14.92 -2.44 16.01
C LEU A 14 14.87 -1.03 16.62
N LEU A 15 13.72 -0.35 16.59
CA LEU A 15 13.58 1.02 17.12
C LEU A 15 13.71 1.14 18.65
N ARG A 16 13.86 0.01 19.37
CA ARG A 16 14.21 -0.02 20.79
C ARG A 16 15.73 -0.03 21.05
N ASP A 17 16.53 -0.35 20.03
CA ASP A 17 17.98 -0.49 20.12
C ASP A 17 18.62 0.25 18.93
N LEU A 18 18.81 1.57 19.12
CA LEU A 18 19.35 2.43 18.06
C LEU A 18 20.81 2.11 17.73
N ASP A 19 21.59 1.60 18.68
CA ASP A 19 22.97 1.17 18.44
C ASP A 19 23.01 0.01 17.44
N ASN A 20 22.07 -0.94 17.56
CA ASN A 20 21.90 -2.00 16.58
C ASN A 20 21.41 -1.47 15.23
N VAL A 21 20.51 -0.48 15.21
CA VAL A 21 20.10 0.19 13.96
C VAL A 21 21.31 0.76 13.23
N GLY A 22 22.16 1.53 13.91
CA GLY A 22 23.37 2.11 13.33
C GLY A 22 24.31 1.05 12.73
N ARG A 23 24.60 -0.01 13.50
CA ARG A 23 25.42 -1.13 13.02
C ARG A 23 24.87 -1.79 11.77
N ILE A 24 23.55 -1.98 11.69
CA ILE A 24 22.90 -2.55 10.51
C ILE A 24 23.08 -1.62 9.32
N LEU A 25 22.79 -0.32 9.47
CA LEU A 25 22.89 0.67 8.39
C LEU A 25 24.30 0.71 7.82
N ASP A 26 25.32 0.84 8.66
CA ASP A 26 26.72 0.85 8.22
C ASP A 26 27.13 -0.45 7.52
N ALA A 27 26.67 -1.60 8.02
CA ALA A 27 27.00 -2.89 7.44
C ALA A 27 26.38 -3.06 6.06
N VAL A 28 25.10 -2.70 5.89
CA VAL A 28 24.41 -2.90 4.60
C VAL A 28 24.87 -1.90 3.55
N VAL A 29 25.14 -0.64 3.91
CA VAL A 29 25.63 0.36 2.96
C VAL A 29 27.03 -0.01 2.47
N ARG A 30 27.93 -0.46 3.35
CA ARG A 30 29.29 -0.87 2.95
C ARG A 30 29.34 -2.17 2.15
N ALA A 31 28.30 -3.00 2.20
CA ALA A 31 28.30 -4.32 1.58
C ALA A 31 28.01 -4.28 0.07
N VAL A 32 27.47 -3.17 -0.46
CA VAL A 32 26.98 -3.10 -1.84
C VAL A 32 27.29 -1.75 -2.49
N ASP A 33 27.52 -1.74 -3.80
CA ASP A 33 27.76 -0.52 -4.59
C ASP A 33 26.47 0.14 -5.11
N VAL A 34 25.31 -0.48 -4.86
CA VAL A 34 24.00 0.07 -5.25
C VAL A 34 23.41 0.94 -4.15
N PRO A 35 22.56 1.94 -4.47
CA PRO A 35 21.92 2.78 -3.45
C PRO A 35 21.10 1.94 -2.45
N VAL A 36 21.36 2.14 -1.16
CA VAL A 36 20.57 1.52 -0.08
C VAL A 36 19.58 2.54 0.49
N THR A 37 18.30 2.18 0.56
CA THR A 37 17.24 3.04 1.13
C THR A 37 16.69 2.46 2.43
N LEU A 38 16.26 3.31 3.35
CA LEU A 38 15.63 2.91 4.62
C LEU A 38 14.13 3.16 4.58
N LYS A 39 13.33 2.20 5.06
CA LYS A 39 11.91 2.42 5.36
C LYS A 39 11.63 2.15 6.83
N THR A 40 11.06 3.12 7.54
CA THR A 40 10.84 3.02 8.99
C THR A 40 9.50 3.65 9.44
N ARG A 41 9.31 3.69 10.77
CA ARG A 41 8.16 4.24 11.50
C ARG A 41 8.62 5.38 12.41
N THR A 42 7.67 6.15 12.95
CA THR A 42 7.95 7.35 13.76
C THR A 42 8.67 7.03 15.07
N GLY A 43 8.53 5.80 15.56
CA GLY A 43 9.17 5.30 16.76
C GLY A 43 8.60 3.97 17.20
N TRP A 44 8.96 3.55 18.41
CA TRP A 44 8.41 2.34 19.02
C TRP A 44 6.97 2.57 19.51
N SER A 45 6.75 3.68 20.23
CA SER A 45 5.45 4.08 20.79
C SER A 45 5.25 5.59 20.63
N SER A 46 4.07 6.10 20.99
CA SER A 46 3.79 7.55 20.97
C SER A 46 4.67 8.32 21.95
N GLU A 47 5.07 7.69 23.06
CA GLU A 47 5.97 8.24 24.07
C GLU A 47 7.44 8.19 23.63
N VAL A 48 7.79 7.23 22.76
CA VAL A 48 9.17 6.98 22.32
C VAL A 48 9.26 7.11 20.79
N LYS A 49 9.25 8.37 20.31
CA LYS A 49 9.48 8.73 18.91
C LYS A 49 10.98 8.87 18.63
N THR A 50 11.53 7.96 17.84
CA THR A 50 12.98 7.89 17.52
C THR A 50 13.31 8.26 16.08
N ALA A 51 12.31 8.62 15.26
CA ALA A 51 12.52 8.84 13.83
C ALA A 51 13.55 9.94 13.50
N LEU A 52 13.64 11.01 14.29
CA LEU A 52 14.66 12.05 14.08
C LEU A 52 16.08 11.53 14.29
N GLN A 53 16.30 10.73 15.34
CA GLN A 53 17.61 10.12 15.60
C GLN A 53 17.95 9.12 14.49
N VAL A 54 17.00 8.25 14.14
CA VAL A 54 17.16 7.25 13.08
C VAL A 54 17.45 7.91 11.74
N ALA A 55 16.79 9.02 11.40
CA ALA A 55 16.99 9.72 10.13
C ALA A 55 18.42 10.27 9.99
N LYS A 56 18.94 10.90 11.04
CA LYS A 56 20.32 11.41 11.07
C LYS A 56 21.34 10.27 10.96
N MET A 57 21.13 9.19 11.70
CA MET A 57 21.98 8.00 11.60
C MET A 57 21.94 7.38 10.19
N ALA A 58 20.77 7.37 9.54
CA ALA A 58 20.65 6.89 8.16
C ALA A 58 21.45 7.75 7.19
N GLU A 59 21.33 9.07 7.29
CA GLU A 59 22.08 10.02 6.47
C GLU A 59 23.60 9.87 6.68
N GLU A 60 24.06 9.81 7.93
CA GLU A 60 25.47 9.61 8.28
C GLU A 60 26.02 8.28 7.74
N ALA A 61 25.22 7.22 7.78
CA ALA A 61 25.59 5.90 7.25
C ALA A 61 25.61 5.83 5.71
N GLY A 62 25.11 6.85 5.01
CA GLY A 62 25.06 6.90 3.54
C GLY A 62 23.80 6.30 2.92
N ILE A 63 22.68 6.26 3.66
CA ILE A 63 21.37 5.88 3.08
C ILE A 63 20.95 6.89 2.02
N ALA A 64 20.56 6.39 0.85
CA ALA A 64 20.22 7.20 -0.31
C ALA A 64 18.83 7.84 -0.25
N ALA A 65 17.88 7.27 0.50
CA ALA A 65 16.55 7.84 0.72
C ALA A 65 15.85 7.19 1.93
N LEU A 66 14.96 7.95 2.58
CA LEU A 66 14.22 7.53 3.78
C LEU A 66 12.70 7.58 3.56
N ALA A 67 12.04 6.42 3.56
CA ALA A 67 10.58 6.35 3.60
C ALA A 67 10.08 6.23 5.05
N LEU A 68 9.28 7.21 5.50
CA LEU A 68 8.78 7.26 6.87
C LEU A 68 7.26 7.07 6.91
N HIS A 69 6.81 5.99 7.56
CA HIS A 69 5.40 5.79 7.83
C HIS A 69 5.00 6.53 9.10
N GLY A 70 4.00 7.42 9.00
CA GLY A 70 3.48 8.30 10.06
C GLY A 70 2.76 7.60 11.22
N ARG A 71 3.16 6.38 11.59
CA ARG A 71 2.68 5.70 12.79
C ARG A 71 3.85 5.07 13.52
N THR A 72 3.70 4.91 14.82
CA THR A 72 4.63 4.19 15.69
C THR A 72 4.46 2.69 15.48
N ARG A 73 5.36 1.86 16.03
CA ARG A 73 5.19 0.41 15.99
C ARG A 73 3.89 -0.02 16.69
N GLU A 74 3.58 0.55 17.85
CA GLU A 74 2.43 0.16 18.69
C GLU A 74 1.07 0.47 18.08
N ASP A 75 0.96 1.55 17.31
CA ASP A 75 -0.29 1.90 16.62
C ASP A 75 -0.76 0.80 15.67
N MET A 76 0.15 -0.04 15.18
CA MET A 76 -0.09 -1.00 14.13
C MET A 76 -0.67 -0.34 12.85
N TYR A 77 -1.97 -0.51 12.61
CA TYR A 77 -2.76 0.16 11.58
C TYR A 77 -3.96 0.92 12.17
N ARG A 78 -4.01 1.05 13.49
CA ARG A 78 -5.04 1.80 14.23
C ARG A 78 -4.70 3.29 14.24
N GLY A 79 -5.70 4.11 14.54
CA GLY A 79 -5.57 5.57 14.51
C GLY A 79 -5.25 6.11 13.12
N ALA A 80 -4.97 7.41 13.04
CA ALA A 80 -4.52 8.06 11.80
C ALA A 80 -3.00 8.13 11.74
N ALA A 81 -2.43 8.07 10.54
CA ALA A 81 -1.05 8.47 10.33
C ALA A 81 -0.88 9.97 10.64
N GLU A 82 0.12 10.31 11.43
CA GLU A 82 0.55 11.69 11.70
C GLU A 82 1.69 12.10 10.77
N TYR A 83 1.70 13.38 10.39
CA TYR A 83 2.63 13.91 9.40
C TYR A 83 3.66 14.87 10.01
N ASP A 84 3.46 15.30 11.25
CA ASP A 84 4.35 16.23 11.95
C ASP A 84 5.76 15.66 12.13
N THR A 85 5.86 14.38 12.51
CA THR A 85 7.18 13.73 12.61
C THR A 85 7.86 13.62 11.24
N ILE A 86 7.10 13.44 10.16
CA ILE A 86 7.66 13.39 8.80
C ILE A 86 8.17 14.78 8.40
N ALA A 87 7.42 15.84 8.67
CA ALA A 87 7.84 17.22 8.43
C ALA A 87 9.13 17.56 9.20
N ALA A 88 9.18 17.19 10.49
CA ALA A 88 10.35 17.41 11.32
C ALA A 88 11.58 16.65 10.79
N VAL A 89 11.41 15.40 10.34
CA VAL A 89 12.49 14.61 9.72
C VAL A 89 12.94 15.25 8.41
N LYS A 90 12.01 15.64 7.53
CA LYS A 90 12.35 16.29 6.26
C LYS A 90 13.14 17.59 6.43
N GLN A 91 12.87 18.34 7.50
CA GLN A 91 13.62 19.56 7.83
C GLN A 91 15.02 19.27 8.41
N ALA A 92 15.24 18.07 8.96
CA ALA A 92 16.44 17.74 9.71
C ALA A 92 17.53 17.01 8.91
N VAL A 93 17.21 16.49 7.72
CA VAL A 93 18.15 15.73 6.86
C VAL A 93 18.10 16.24 5.42
N ALA A 94 19.22 16.07 4.69
CA ALA A 94 19.35 16.44 3.29
C ALA A 94 18.97 15.31 2.33
N ILE A 95 19.07 14.04 2.76
CA ILE A 95 18.63 12.90 1.94
C ILE A 95 17.12 12.99 1.60
N PRO A 96 16.68 12.49 0.44
CA PRO A 96 15.26 12.46 0.08
C PRO A 96 14.41 11.71 1.11
N VAL A 97 13.29 12.32 1.51
CA VAL A 97 12.30 11.77 2.45
C VAL A 97 10.99 11.49 1.71
N ILE A 98 10.49 10.25 1.84
CA ILE A 98 9.24 9.80 1.26
C ILE A 98 8.18 9.65 2.36
N ALA A 99 7.12 10.46 2.30
CA ALA A 99 6.01 10.41 3.25
C ALA A 99 5.11 9.18 3.00
N ASN A 100 4.69 8.49 4.06
CA ASN A 100 3.87 7.29 3.94
C ASN A 100 2.83 7.17 5.07
N GLY A 101 1.67 6.62 4.73
CA GLY A 101 0.58 6.34 5.67
C GLY A 101 -0.67 7.10 5.28
N ASP A 102 -1.78 6.39 5.14
CA ASP A 102 -3.14 6.92 4.93
C ASP A 102 -3.27 7.94 3.78
N ILE A 103 -2.49 7.76 2.71
CA ILE A 103 -2.62 8.49 1.45
C ILE A 103 -3.49 7.64 0.53
N ASP A 104 -4.76 8.01 0.41
CA ASP A 104 -5.80 7.23 -0.27
C ASP A 104 -6.50 7.95 -1.43
N SER A 105 -6.13 9.19 -1.69
CA SER A 105 -6.75 10.05 -2.68
C SER A 105 -5.79 11.12 -3.20
N PRO A 106 -6.06 11.69 -4.39
CA PRO A 106 -5.30 12.82 -4.92
C PRO A 106 -5.24 14.04 -3.99
N HIS A 107 -6.38 14.38 -3.38
CA HIS A 107 -6.47 15.47 -2.39
C HIS A 107 -5.62 15.18 -1.16
N LYS A 108 -5.67 13.95 -0.63
CA LYS A 108 -4.86 13.56 0.52
C LYS A 108 -3.37 13.57 0.20
N ALA A 109 -2.99 13.09 -0.99
CA ALA A 109 -1.62 13.13 -1.48
C ALA A 109 -1.08 14.56 -1.50
N LYS A 110 -1.83 15.52 -2.08
CA LYS A 110 -1.47 16.95 -2.05
C LYS A 110 -1.36 17.48 -0.62
N GLN A 111 -2.36 17.22 0.22
CA GLN A 111 -2.35 17.66 1.62
C GLN A 111 -1.09 17.19 2.36
N VAL A 112 -0.70 15.93 2.16
CA VAL A 112 0.48 15.36 2.83
C VAL A 112 1.78 15.95 2.30
N LEU A 113 1.90 16.13 0.98
CA LEU A 113 3.07 16.80 0.40
C LEU A 113 3.20 18.24 0.92
N ASP A 114 2.11 19.02 0.90
CA ASP A 114 2.10 20.40 1.37
C ASP A 114 2.44 20.50 2.87
N ALA A 115 1.93 19.59 3.70
CA ALA A 115 2.14 19.60 5.15
C ALA A 115 3.55 19.14 5.57
N THR A 116 4.17 18.24 4.80
CA THR A 116 5.45 17.62 5.17
C THR A 116 6.65 18.22 4.46
N GLY A 117 6.45 18.81 3.28
CA GLY A 117 7.54 19.18 2.37
C GLY A 117 8.34 17.97 1.86
N ALA A 118 7.80 16.75 1.97
CA ALA A 118 8.48 15.53 1.54
C ALA A 118 8.74 15.53 0.04
N ASP A 119 9.82 14.87 -0.39
CA ASP A 119 10.25 14.83 -1.80
C ASP A 119 9.38 13.87 -2.63
N ALA A 120 8.76 12.90 -1.97
CA ALA A 120 7.84 11.96 -2.59
C ALA A 120 6.82 11.42 -1.58
N ILE A 121 5.85 10.67 -2.09
CA ILE A 121 4.87 9.92 -1.30
C ILE A 121 4.89 8.44 -1.67
N MET A 122 4.59 7.59 -0.69
CA MET A 122 4.46 6.15 -0.88
C MET A 122 3.06 5.68 -0.53
N ILE A 123 2.45 4.92 -1.43
CA ILE A 123 1.07 4.43 -1.32
C ILE A 123 1.10 2.92 -1.13
N GLY A 124 0.28 2.42 -0.21
CA GLY A 124 0.16 0.99 0.08
C GLY A 124 -1.25 0.48 -0.16
N ARG A 125 -2.05 0.42 0.91
CA ARG A 125 -3.41 -0.15 0.91
C ARG A 125 -4.32 0.41 -0.18
N ALA A 126 -4.29 1.72 -0.43
CA ALA A 126 -5.16 2.36 -1.41
C ALA A 126 -4.87 1.96 -2.88
N ALA A 127 -3.71 1.36 -3.17
CA ALA A 127 -3.41 0.83 -4.49
C ALA A 127 -3.88 -0.63 -4.68
N GLN A 128 -4.29 -1.32 -3.60
CA GLN A 128 -4.81 -2.68 -3.66
C GLN A 128 -6.19 -2.65 -4.31
N GLY A 129 -6.31 -3.26 -5.50
CA GLY A 129 -7.56 -3.22 -6.29
C GLY A 129 -7.82 -1.89 -7.01
N ARG A 130 -6.88 -0.93 -6.92
CA ARG A 130 -6.95 0.38 -7.59
C ARG A 130 -5.55 0.82 -8.05
N PRO A 131 -4.86 0.04 -8.92
CA PRO A 131 -3.53 0.40 -9.40
C PRO A 131 -3.50 1.73 -10.16
N TRP A 132 -4.63 2.20 -10.69
CA TRP A 132 -4.74 3.51 -11.34
C TRP A 132 -4.69 4.70 -10.36
N ILE A 133 -4.66 4.48 -9.04
CA ILE A 133 -4.52 5.57 -8.06
C ILE A 133 -3.28 6.44 -8.29
N PHE A 134 -2.19 5.84 -8.81
CA PHE A 134 -0.95 6.57 -9.10
C PHE A 134 -1.16 7.64 -10.18
N ARG A 135 -1.87 7.31 -11.28
CA ARG A 135 -2.14 8.30 -12.34
C ARG A 135 -3.16 9.36 -11.90
N GLU A 136 -4.11 9.00 -11.04
CA GLU A 136 -5.09 9.96 -10.51
C GLU A 136 -4.42 10.99 -9.60
N ILE A 137 -3.51 10.52 -8.74
CA ILE A 137 -2.70 11.40 -7.89
C ILE A 137 -1.79 12.28 -8.75
N GLN A 138 -1.04 11.69 -9.68
CA GLN A 138 -0.14 12.45 -10.54
C GLN A 138 -0.87 13.54 -11.32
N HIS A 139 -2.00 13.21 -11.96
CA HIS A 139 -2.81 14.16 -12.70
C HIS A 139 -3.27 15.34 -11.82
N PHE A 140 -3.77 15.07 -10.62
CA PHE A 140 -4.20 16.13 -9.70
C PHE A 140 -3.04 17.00 -9.20
N LEU A 141 -1.86 16.41 -8.95
CA LEU A 141 -0.69 17.18 -8.55
C LEU A 141 -0.21 18.11 -9.68
N ASP A 142 -0.29 17.66 -10.93
CA ASP A 142 0.16 18.42 -12.09
C ASP A 142 -0.84 19.51 -12.53
N THR A 143 -2.13 19.25 -12.38
CA THR A 143 -3.19 20.11 -12.97
C THR A 143 -4.10 20.78 -11.95
N GLY A 144 -4.19 20.26 -10.72
CA GLY A 144 -5.22 20.63 -9.75
C GLY A 144 -6.62 20.05 -10.02
N GLU A 145 -6.79 19.28 -11.10
CA GLU A 145 -8.07 18.70 -11.52
C GLU A 145 -8.17 17.22 -11.14
N THR A 146 -9.39 16.76 -10.80
CA THR A 146 -9.63 15.35 -10.45
C THR A 146 -10.11 14.59 -11.66
N LEU A 147 -9.45 13.46 -11.98
CA LEU A 147 -9.93 12.56 -13.02
C LEU A 147 -11.30 11.98 -12.67
N LEU A 148 -12.12 11.78 -13.70
CA LEU A 148 -13.33 10.97 -13.57
C LEU A 148 -12.97 9.54 -13.17
N PRO A 149 -13.85 8.83 -12.43
CA PRO A 149 -13.69 7.41 -12.17
C PRO A 149 -13.44 6.63 -13.47
N PRO A 150 -12.58 5.61 -13.47
CA PRO A 150 -12.22 4.88 -14.68
C PRO A 150 -13.44 4.22 -15.33
N ARG A 151 -13.33 3.94 -16.62
CA ARG A 151 -14.35 3.18 -17.36
C ARG A 151 -14.37 1.75 -16.83
N ILE A 152 -15.54 1.12 -16.79
CA ILE A 152 -15.64 -0.29 -16.38
C ILE A 152 -14.84 -1.19 -17.32
N SER A 153 -14.89 -0.93 -18.63
CA SER A 153 -14.12 -1.66 -19.64
C SER A 153 -12.62 -1.61 -19.38
N GLU A 154 -12.11 -0.44 -18.97
CA GLU A 154 -10.70 -0.27 -18.66
C GLU A 154 -10.27 -1.10 -17.44
N ILE A 155 -11.14 -1.20 -16.44
CA ILE A 155 -10.84 -1.98 -15.24
C ILE A 155 -10.93 -3.47 -15.51
N ASP A 156 -11.87 -3.91 -16.34
CA ASP A 156 -11.90 -5.28 -16.83
C ASP A 156 -10.58 -5.62 -17.54
N ASP A 157 -10.15 -4.80 -18.52
CA ASP A 157 -8.89 -5.02 -19.24
C ASP A 157 -7.67 -5.14 -18.30
N ILE A 158 -7.54 -4.22 -17.34
CA ILE A 158 -6.46 -4.26 -16.32
C ILE A 158 -6.55 -5.56 -15.50
N MET A 159 -7.75 -5.94 -15.10
CA MET A 159 -7.97 -7.11 -14.26
C MET A 159 -7.69 -8.40 -15.02
N GLN A 160 -8.14 -8.54 -16.27
CA GLN A 160 -7.85 -9.69 -17.11
C GLN A 160 -6.34 -9.84 -17.33
N GLY A 161 -5.65 -8.75 -17.67
CA GLY A 161 -4.19 -8.76 -17.83
C GLY A 161 -3.46 -9.13 -16.54
N HIS A 162 -3.95 -8.67 -15.38
CA HIS A 162 -3.36 -9.05 -14.10
C HIS A 162 -3.60 -10.53 -13.76
N LEU A 163 -4.78 -11.08 -14.09
CA LEU A 163 -5.06 -12.50 -13.94
C LEU A 163 -4.17 -13.36 -14.85
N ASP A 164 -3.96 -12.95 -16.10
CA ASP A 164 -3.00 -13.59 -17.02
C ASP A 164 -1.62 -13.74 -16.38
N GLU A 165 -1.09 -12.64 -15.84
CA GLU A 165 0.23 -12.64 -15.21
C GLU A 165 0.30 -13.52 -13.96
N LEU A 166 -0.74 -13.50 -13.12
CA LEU A 166 -0.81 -14.37 -11.94
C LEU A 166 -0.87 -15.85 -12.33
N TYR A 167 -1.68 -16.21 -13.32
CA TYR A 167 -1.81 -17.59 -13.77
C TYR A 167 -0.53 -18.08 -14.43
N ARG A 168 0.11 -17.24 -15.25
CA ARG A 168 1.39 -17.53 -15.90
C ARG A 168 2.50 -17.74 -14.88
N PHE A 169 2.56 -16.93 -13.83
CA PHE A 169 3.62 -16.97 -12.84
C PHE A 169 3.45 -18.10 -11.82
N TYR A 170 2.23 -18.30 -11.30
CA TYR A 170 1.96 -19.25 -10.21
C TYR A 170 1.43 -20.60 -10.68
N GLY A 171 1.08 -20.74 -11.97
CA GLY A 171 0.42 -21.92 -12.51
C GLY A 171 -1.02 -22.09 -12.03
N GLU A 172 -1.67 -23.16 -12.48
CA GLU A 172 -3.12 -23.38 -12.29
C GLU A 172 -3.54 -23.34 -10.81
N TYR A 173 -2.93 -24.21 -9.98
CA TYR A 173 -3.36 -24.40 -8.60
C TYR A 173 -3.12 -23.16 -7.72
N SER A 174 -1.89 -22.66 -7.69
CA SER A 174 -1.53 -21.51 -6.85
C SER A 174 -2.06 -20.20 -7.44
N GLY A 175 -2.12 -20.08 -8.76
CA GLY A 175 -2.66 -18.92 -9.47
C GLY A 175 -4.10 -18.64 -9.10
N CYS A 176 -4.98 -19.65 -9.13
CA CYS A 176 -6.38 -19.52 -8.69
C CYS A 176 -6.48 -18.98 -7.26
N ARG A 177 -5.71 -19.55 -6.33
CA ARG A 177 -5.77 -19.18 -4.89
C ARG A 177 -5.28 -17.76 -4.65
N ILE A 178 -4.17 -17.36 -5.30
CA ILE A 178 -3.61 -16.02 -5.16
C ILE A 178 -4.51 -14.98 -5.83
N ALA A 179 -5.05 -15.29 -7.01
CA ALA A 179 -5.94 -14.41 -7.75
C ALA A 179 -7.19 -14.02 -6.96
N ARG A 180 -7.78 -14.92 -6.15
CA ARG A 180 -8.97 -14.61 -5.32
C ARG A 180 -8.79 -13.36 -4.46
N LYS A 181 -7.59 -13.18 -3.90
CA LYS A 181 -7.24 -12.01 -3.09
C LYS A 181 -7.27 -10.72 -3.92
N HIS A 182 -6.67 -10.75 -5.10
CA HIS A 182 -6.64 -9.60 -6.00
C HIS A 182 -8.03 -9.27 -6.53
N ILE A 183 -8.80 -10.30 -6.94
CA ILE A 183 -10.19 -10.16 -7.35
C ILE A 183 -11.01 -9.47 -6.27
N ALA A 184 -10.91 -9.95 -5.03
CA ALA A 184 -11.62 -9.37 -3.89
C ALA A 184 -11.26 -7.89 -3.66
N TRP A 185 -10.01 -7.49 -3.92
CA TRP A 185 -9.60 -6.09 -3.82
C TRP A 185 -10.21 -5.22 -4.92
N TYR A 186 -10.16 -5.66 -6.18
CA TYR A 186 -10.70 -4.90 -7.31
C TYR A 186 -12.21 -4.68 -7.21
N THR A 187 -12.94 -5.69 -6.72
CA THR A 187 -14.40 -5.61 -6.69
C THR A 187 -14.96 -5.01 -5.40
N ARG A 188 -14.12 -4.67 -4.41
CA ARG A 188 -14.58 -4.14 -3.13
C ARG A 188 -15.43 -2.88 -3.33
N GLY A 189 -16.62 -2.85 -2.73
CA GLY A 189 -17.53 -1.71 -2.82
C GLY A 189 -18.28 -1.60 -4.16
N LEU A 190 -18.06 -2.51 -5.11
CA LEU A 190 -18.84 -2.54 -6.35
C LEU A 190 -20.19 -3.23 -6.13
N ARG A 191 -21.17 -2.89 -6.97
CA ARG A 191 -22.50 -3.54 -6.96
C ARG A 191 -22.36 -5.06 -7.13
N GLY A 192 -23.08 -5.82 -6.30
CA GLY A 192 -23.08 -7.30 -6.35
C GLY A 192 -21.74 -7.96 -6.03
N SER A 193 -20.78 -7.22 -5.47
CA SER A 193 -19.43 -7.73 -5.22
C SER A 193 -19.38 -8.79 -4.11
N ASN A 194 -20.33 -8.79 -3.17
CA ASN A 194 -20.38 -9.77 -2.09
C ASN A 194 -20.74 -11.16 -2.64
N GLU A 195 -21.83 -11.26 -3.39
CA GLU A 195 -22.25 -12.51 -4.04
C GLU A 195 -21.18 -13.01 -5.01
N PHE A 196 -20.60 -12.09 -5.81
CA PHE A 196 -19.52 -12.41 -6.74
C PHE A 196 -18.29 -13.00 -6.02
N ARG A 197 -17.81 -12.35 -4.95
CA ARG A 197 -16.65 -12.84 -4.18
C ARG A 197 -16.91 -14.20 -3.54
N GLN A 198 -18.12 -14.44 -3.03
CA GLN A 198 -18.48 -15.75 -2.47
C GLN A 198 -18.43 -16.86 -3.53
N ALA A 199 -18.94 -16.59 -4.74
CA ALA A 199 -18.88 -17.55 -5.84
C ALA A 199 -17.43 -17.89 -6.26
N MET A 200 -16.47 -16.97 -6.12
CA MET A 200 -15.06 -17.21 -6.47
C MET A 200 -14.39 -18.33 -5.67
N TYR A 201 -14.87 -18.64 -4.46
CA TYR A 201 -14.28 -19.70 -3.64
C TYR A 201 -14.55 -21.10 -4.20
N ALA A 202 -15.65 -21.28 -4.94
CA ALA A 202 -16.01 -22.55 -5.56
C ALA A 202 -15.30 -22.80 -6.91
N LEU A 203 -14.61 -21.79 -7.46
CA LEU A 203 -13.92 -21.92 -8.74
C LEU A 203 -12.50 -22.46 -8.54
N GLU A 204 -12.21 -23.61 -9.15
CA GLU A 204 -10.94 -24.32 -9.00
C GLU A 204 -10.03 -24.23 -10.24
N SER A 205 -10.49 -23.61 -11.33
CA SER A 205 -9.67 -23.42 -12.54
C SER A 205 -9.50 -21.96 -12.91
N THR A 206 -8.36 -21.64 -13.52
CA THR A 206 -8.01 -20.30 -13.98
C THR A 206 -8.96 -19.84 -15.08
N SER A 207 -9.38 -20.78 -15.94
CA SER A 207 -10.34 -20.53 -17.02
C SER A 207 -11.72 -20.12 -16.49
N THR A 208 -12.24 -20.82 -15.49
CA THR A 208 -13.56 -20.54 -14.91
C THR A 208 -13.55 -19.25 -14.10
N GLN A 209 -12.45 -19.00 -13.37
CA GLN A 209 -12.26 -17.74 -12.65
C GLN A 209 -12.21 -16.54 -13.61
N ARG A 210 -11.45 -16.64 -14.71
CA ARG A 210 -11.42 -15.62 -15.77
C ARG A 210 -12.80 -15.34 -16.34
N GLN A 211 -13.53 -16.38 -16.73
CA GLN A 211 -14.85 -16.25 -17.33
C GLN A 211 -15.83 -15.56 -16.38
N ALA A 212 -15.80 -15.94 -15.09
CA ALA A 212 -16.68 -15.36 -14.10
C ALA A 212 -16.35 -13.87 -13.84
N VAL A 213 -15.06 -13.49 -13.84
CA VAL A 213 -14.63 -12.09 -13.75
C VAL A 213 -15.13 -11.29 -14.96
N ALA A 214 -14.94 -11.79 -16.19
CA ALA A 214 -15.42 -11.12 -17.39
C ALA A 214 -16.95 -10.94 -17.38
N GLN A 215 -17.69 -11.97 -16.96
CA GLN A 215 -19.14 -11.89 -16.83
C GLN A 215 -19.57 -10.83 -15.79
N TYR A 216 -18.85 -10.74 -14.67
CA TYR A 216 -19.13 -9.74 -13.63
C TYR A 216 -18.94 -8.32 -14.15
N PHE A 217 -17.83 -8.02 -14.83
CA PHE A 217 -17.61 -6.68 -15.39
C PHE A 217 -18.55 -6.36 -16.55
N ALA A 218 -18.95 -7.35 -17.37
CA ALA A 218 -19.98 -7.15 -18.39
C ALA A 218 -21.34 -6.75 -17.78
N GLN A 219 -21.72 -7.34 -16.64
CA GLN A 219 -22.94 -6.95 -15.92
C GLN A 219 -22.85 -5.55 -15.33
N LEU A 220 -21.69 -5.16 -14.80
CA LEU A 220 -21.44 -3.80 -14.34
C LEU A 220 -21.55 -2.81 -15.51
N ALA A 221 -20.92 -3.11 -16.65
CA ALA A 221 -20.93 -2.27 -17.84
C ALA A 221 -22.32 -2.07 -18.45
N ALA A 222 -23.23 -3.04 -18.26
CA ALA A 222 -24.63 -2.90 -18.65
C ALA A 222 -25.41 -1.89 -17.77
N SER A 223 -24.90 -1.58 -16.57
CA SER A 223 -25.54 -0.68 -15.62
C SER A 223 -24.94 0.73 -15.62
N SER A 224 -23.63 0.87 -15.88
CA SER A 224 -22.93 2.16 -15.93
C SER A 224 -21.75 2.09 -16.91
N GLU A 225 -21.33 3.24 -17.45
CA GLU A 225 -20.12 3.35 -18.26
C GLU A 225 -18.85 3.36 -17.39
N ARG A 226 -18.97 3.88 -16.17
CA ARG A 226 -17.85 4.14 -15.26
C ARG A 226 -18.04 3.44 -13.93
N LEU A 227 -16.93 3.26 -13.24
CA LEU A 227 -16.91 2.54 -11.99
C LEU A 227 -17.68 3.33 -10.91
N GLU A 228 -18.64 2.66 -10.28
CA GLU A 228 -19.47 3.23 -9.22
C GLU A 228 -19.32 2.39 -7.95
N TYR A 229 -18.87 3.03 -6.88
CA TYR A 229 -18.80 2.41 -5.57
C TYR A 229 -20.13 2.62 -4.84
N VAL A 230 -20.74 1.52 -4.41
CA VAL A 230 -21.89 1.54 -3.52
C VAL A 230 -21.37 1.85 -2.12
N SER A 231 -21.99 2.83 -1.43
CA SER A 231 -21.63 3.16 -0.05
C SER A 231 -21.81 1.92 0.83
N THR A 232 -20.70 1.26 1.17
CA THR A 232 -20.66 0.24 2.21
C THR A 232 -20.63 0.98 3.54
N GLY A 233 -21.63 0.77 4.39
CA GLY A 233 -21.67 1.35 5.74
C GLY A 233 -20.41 1.02 6.57
N PRO A 234 -20.25 1.60 7.78
CA PRO A 234 -18.99 1.69 8.50
C PRO A 234 -18.36 0.37 9.01
N HIS A 235 -18.84 -0.81 8.58
CA HIS A 235 -18.52 -2.10 9.19
C HIS A 235 -17.67 -3.07 8.36
N GLU A 236 -17.20 -2.71 7.16
CA GLU A 236 -16.42 -3.65 6.33
C GLU A 236 -14.88 -3.52 6.45
N ASP A 237 -14.37 -2.72 7.40
CA ASP A 237 -12.94 -2.40 7.47
C ASP A 237 -12.04 -3.42 8.20
N GLU A 238 -12.59 -4.47 8.82
CA GLU A 238 -11.78 -5.41 9.63
C GLU A 238 -11.48 -6.76 8.95
N ASP A 239 -12.34 -7.27 8.06
CA ASP A 239 -12.29 -8.70 7.66
C ASP A 239 -11.32 -9.06 6.52
N ALA A 240 -10.89 -8.11 5.69
CA ALA A 240 -9.97 -8.42 4.59
C ALA A 240 -8.54 -8.80 5.04
N THR A 241 -8.23 -8.59 6.32
CA THR A 241 -6.94 -8.96 6.93
C THR A 241 -6.93 -10.35 7.55
N ALA A 242 -8.10 -10.99 7.73
CA ALA A 242 -8.24 -12.28 8.39
C ALA A 242 -8.13 -13.47 7.42
N CYS A 243 -8.52 -13.33 6.16
CA CYS A 243 -8.57 -14.45 5.20
C CYS A 243 -7.22 -14.81 4.52
N ALA A 244 -6.08 -14.39 5.07
CA ALA A 244 -4.74 -14.71 4.55
C ALA A 244 -3.91 -15.59 5.50
N GLY A 245 -4.57 -16.35 6.37
CA GLY A 245 -3.94 -17.35 7.22
C GLY A 245 -4.78 -18.61 7.27
N ASP A 246 -4.49 -19.52 6.33
CA ASP A 246 -4.33 -20.96 6.54
C ASP A 246 -3.71 -21.60 5.28
#